data_AF-A0A4Y2I9P4-F1
#
_entry.id   AF-A0A4Y2I9P4-F1
#
_cell.length_a   1.000
_cell.length_b   1.000
_cell.length_c   1.000
_cell.angle_alpha   90.00
_cell.angle_beta   90.00
_cell.angle_gamma   90.00
#
_symmetry.space_group_name_H-M   'P 1'
#
loop_
_entity.id
_entity.type
_entity.pdbx_description
1 polymer ?
#
loop_
_entity_poly.entity_id
_entity_poly.type
_entity_poly.pdbx_seq_one_letter_code
_entity_poly.pdbx_strand_id
1 'polypeptide(L)'
;MPRRSCFPDSLRWRAVGRMEMDLSQADAARRLNVSRSVVQRLWDQYQSEDSVSRRHISGQPRVTTPAEDRFLVLSARRGRSTTVP
;
A
#
# COMPACT_ATOMS: atom_id res chain seq x y z
N MET A 1 3.51 15.04 -3.37
CA MET A 1 2.98 13.98 -2.47
C MET A 1 1.72 13.39 -3.09
N PRO A 2 1.69 12.13 -3.54
CA PRO A 2 0.44 11.54 -3.99
C PRO A 2 -0.45 11.31 -2.76
N ARG A 3 -1.53 12.08 -2.63
CA ARG A 3 -2.60 11.78 -1.68
C ARG A 3 -3.25 10.49 -2.14
N ARG A 4 -2.79 9.35 -1.62
CA ARG A 4 -3.44 8.06 -1.86
C ARG A 4 -4.73 8.06 -1.08
N SER A 5 -5.79 8.56 -1.71
CA SER A 5 -7.15 8.49 -1.18
C SER A 5 -7.42 7.03 -0.79
N CYS A 6 -7.60 6.78 0.50
CA CYS A 6 -7.93 5.46 1.01
C CYS A 6 -9.33 5.10 0.52
N PHE A 7 -9.41 4.45 -0.64
CA PHE A 7 -10.67 3.92 -1.13
C PHE A 7 -11.07 2.73 -0.24
N PRO A 8 -12.19 2.84 0.50
CA PRO A 8 -12.53 1.91 1.57
C PRO A 8 -12.84 0.52 1.01
N ASP A 9 -12.44 -0.51 1.75
CA ASP A 9 -12.50 -1.90 1.27
C ASP A 9 -13.94 -2.37 0.98
N SER A 10 -14.93 -1.83 1.68
CA SER A 10 -16.36 -2.09 1.41
C SER A 10 -16.80 -1.64 0.01
N LEU A 11 -16.31 -0.49 -0.46
CA LEU A 11 -16.61 -0.01 -1.82
C LEU A 11 -15.80 -0.76 -2.88
N ARG A 12 -14.63 -1.32 -2.51
CA ARG A 12 -13.83 -2.16 -3.41
C ARG A 12 -14.53 -3.47 -3.73
N TRP A 13 -14.97 -4.20 -2.70
CA TRP A 13 -15.73 -5.44 -2.90
C TRP A 13 -17.03 -5.21 -3.65
N ARG A 14 -17.70 -4.07 -3.40
CA ARG A 14 -18.90 -3.68 -4.14
C ARG A 14 -18.61 -3.27 -5.60
N ALA A 15 -17.40 -2.82 -5.92
CA ALA A 15 -16.97 -2.59 -7.30
C ALA A 15 -16.67 -3.91 -8.01
N VAL A 16 -15.95 -4.81 -7.35
CA VAL A 16 -15.57 -6.13 -7.90
C VAL A 16 -16.79 -7.00 -8.15
N GLY A 17 -17.70 -7.13 -7.19
CA GLY A 17 -18.94 -7.89 -7.37
C GLY A 17 -19.87 -7.31 -8.46
N ARG A 18 -19.69 -6.04 -8.86
CA ARG A 18 -20.39 -5.48 -10.03
C ARG A 18 -19.71 -5.86 -11.33
N MET A 19 -18.39 -5.87 -11.36
CA MET A 19 -17.63 -6.26 -12.56
C MET A 19 -17.72 -7.76 -12.82
N GLU A 20 -17.86 -8.60 -11.79
CA GLU A 20 -18.18 -10.03 -11.93
C GLU A 20 -19.58 -10.30 -12.49
N MET A 21 -20.53 -9.36 -12.37
CA MET A 21 -21.86 -9.43 -12.98
C MET A 21 -21.86 -8.91 -14.43
N ASP A 22 -20.70 -8.88 -15.09
CA ASP A 22 -20.49 -8.33 -16.44
C ASP A 22 -20.95 -6.87 -16.62
N LEU A 23 -21.03 -6.09 -15.53
CA LEU A 23 -21.32 -4.66 -15.65
C LEU A 23 -20.09 -3.90 -16.13
N SER A 24 -20.30 -2.96 -17.05
CA SER A 24 -19.26 -2.08 -17.54
C SER A 24 -18.58 -1.30 -16.40
N GLN A 25 -17.25 -1.15 -16.48
CA GLN A 25 -16.48 -0.33 -15.54
C GLN A 25 -17.04 1.10 -15.40
N ALA A 26 -17.64 1.65 -16.47
CA ALA A 26 -18.28 2.96 -16.46
C ALA A 26 -19.55 2.98 -15.61
N ASP A 27 -20.35 1.91 -15.63
CA ASP A 27 -21.56 1.81 -14.82
C ASP A 27 -21.23 1.54 -13.35
N ALA A 28 -20.21 0.74 -13.07
CA ALA A 28 -19.67 0.57 -11.72
C ALA A 28 -19.15 1.90 -11.15
N ALA A 29 -18.42 2.67 -11.96
CA ALA A 29 -17.92 4.00 -11.60
C ALA A 29 -19.07 4.98 -11.31
N ARG A 30 -20.09 5.03 -12.18
CA ARG A 30 -21.28 5.89 -12.02
C ARG A 30 -22.05 5.55 -10.75
N ARG A 31 -22.24 4.25 -10.46
CA ARG A 31 -22.98 3.78 -9.28
C ARG A 31 -22.23 3.97 -7.96
N LEU A 32 -20.90 3.97 -7.99
CA LEU A 32 -20.06 4.17 -6.82
C LEU A 32 -19.58 5.63 -6.68
N ASN A 33 -20.03 6.51 -7.58
CA ASN A 33 -19.62 7.91 -7.67
C ASN A 33 -18.09 8.12 -7.62
N VAL A 34 -17.36 7.25 -8.31
CA VAL A 34 -15.88 7.24 -8.36
C VAL A 34 -15.40 7.37 -9.79
N SER A 35 -14.16 7.83 -9.96
CA SER A 35 -13.57 7.90 -11.30
C SER A 35 -13.41 6.50 -11.90
N ARG A 36 -13.60 6.39 -13.23
CA ARG A 36 -13.38 5.14 -13.98
C ARG A 36 -11.98 4.55 -13.74
N SER A 37 -10.96 5.39 -13.63
CA SER A 37 -9.58 4.97 -13.38
C SER A 37 -9.39 4.27 -12.03
N VAL A 38 -10.21 4.57 -11.03
CA VAL A 38 -10.19 3.86 -9.73
C VAL A 38 -10.77 2.46 -9.88
N VAL A 39 -11.88 2.33 -10.60
CA VAL A 39 -12.54 1.04 -10.88
C VAL A 39 -11.64 0.14 -11.73
N GLN A 40 -11.04 0.69 -12.78
CA GLN A 40 -10.11 -0.04 -13.65
C GLN A 40 -8.91 -0.57 -12.86
N ARG A 41 -8.26 0.28 -12.05
CA ARG A 41 -7.14 -0.15 -11.20
C ARG A 41 -7.50 -1.24 -10.21
N LEU A 42 -8.73 -1.22 -9.68
CA LEU A 42 -9.22 -2.27 -8.77
C LEU A 42 -9.46 -3.59 -9.51
N TRP A 43 -10.00 -3.52 -10.72
CA TRP A 43 -10.19 -4.70 -11.57
C TRP A 43 -8.86 -5.34 -11.95
N ASP A 44 -7.90 -4.52 -12.41
CA ASP A 44 -6.56 -4.99 -12.75
C ASP A 44 -5.86 -5.64 -11.54
N GLN A 45 -6.06 -5.08 -10.33
CA GLN A 45 -5.54 -5.66 -9.10
C GLN A 45 -6.21 -7.01 -8.77
N TYR A 46 -7.54 -7.09 -8.89
CA TYR A 46 -8.30 -8.32 -8.65
C TYR A 46 -7.86 -9.44 -9.58
N GLN A 47 -7.74 -9.16 -10.87
CA GLN A 47 -7.28 -10.14 -11.87
C GLN A 47 -5.83 -10.60 -11.65
N SER A 48 -4.99 -9.78 -11.03
CA SER A 48 -3.57 -10.09 -10.82
C SER A 48 -3.29 -10.82 -9.51
N GLU A 49 -4.08 -10.58 -8.46
CA GLU A 49 -3.78 -11.04 -7.09
C GLU A 49 -4.90 -11.91 -6.49
N ASP A 50 -6.03 -12.08 -7.21
CA ASP A 50 -7.30 -12.62 -6.67
C ASP A 50 -7.73 -11.93 -5.36
N SER A 51 -7.18 -10.74 -5.11
CA SER A 51 -7.31 -10.02 -3.86
C SER A 51 -7.63 -8.56 -4.12
N VAL A 52 -8.69 -8.12 -3.46
CA VAL A 52 -9.20 -6.74 -3.53
C VAL A 52 -8.62 -5.89 -2.38
N SER A 53 -7.96 -6.57 -1.45
CA SER A 53 -7.38 -5.95 -0.26
C SER A 53 -6.22 -5.04 -0.65
N ARG A 54 -5.90 -4.11 0.25
CA ARG A 54 -4.72 -3.28 0.09
C ARG A 54 -3.50 -4.21 0.06
N ARG A 55 -2.79 -4.24 -1.07
CA ARG A 55 -1.51 -4.92 -1.19
C ARG A 55 -0.62 -4.50 -0.01
N HIS A 56 -0.17 -5.46 0.78
CA HIS A 56 0.85 -5.23 1.79
C HIS A 56 2.13 -4.86 1.03
N ILE A 57 2.36 -3.56 0.88
CA ILE A 57 3.63 -3.07 0.37
C ILE A 57 4.61 -3.35 1.49
N SER A 58 5.48 -4.34 1.29
CA SER A 58 6.67 -4.49 2.13
C SER A 58 7.34 -3.12 2.18
N GLY A 59 7.67 -2.66 3.38
CA GLY A 59 8.37 -1.39 3.53
C GLY A 59 9.64 -1.36 2.69
N GLN A 60 10.23 -0.17 2.55
CA GLN A 60 11.51 -0.04 1.89
C GLN A 60 12.49 -1.08 2.46
N PRO A 61 13.16 -1.88 1.60
CA PRO A 61 14.15 -2.85 2.06
C PRO A 61 15.13 -2.15 3.00
N ARG A 62 15.29 -2.67 4.21
CA ARG A 62 16.23 -2.10 5.17
C ARG A 62 17.62 -2.19 4.55
N VAL A 63 18.19 -1.03 4.24
CA VAL A 63 19.54 -0.87 3.70
C VAL A 63 20.57 -1.41 4.68
N THR A 64 20.31 -1.29 5.98
CA THR A 64 21.14 -1.80 7.05
C THR A 64 20.73 -3.21 7.45
N THR A 65 21.70 -4.11 7.47
CA THR A 65 21.53 -5.47 8.00
C THR A 65 21.30 -5.45 9.51
N PRO A 66 20.69 -6.50 10.09
CA PRO A 66 20.51 -6.59 11.54
C PRO A 66 21.83 -6.57 12.34
N ALA A 67 22.95 -6.94 11.72
CA ALA A 67 24.27 -6.90 12.35
C ALA A 67 24.83 -5.47 12.42
N GLU A 68 24.68 -4.69 11.34
CA GLU A 68 25.07 -3.28 11.29
C GLU A 68 24.24 -2.44 12.27
N ASP A 69 22.93 -2.69 12.36
CA ASP A 69 22.06 -2.01 13.31
C ASP A 69 22.49 -2.27 14.77
N ARG A 70 22.82 -3.53 15.10
CA ARG A 70 23.38 -3.88 16.41
C ARG A 70 24.73 -3.21 16.66
N PHE A 71 25.60 -3.15 15.66
CA PHE A 71 26.89 -2.47 15.76
C PHE A 71 26.71 -0.97 16.05
N LEU A 72 25.82 -0.29 15.34
CA LEU A 72 25.49 1.12 15.58
C LEU A 72 24.96 1.34 17.00
N VAL A 73 24.01 0.50 17.46
CA VAL A 73 23.45 0.60 18.82
C VAL A 73 24.52 0.37 19.89
N LEU A 74 25.41 -0.59 19.71
CA LEU A 74 26.50 -0.87 20.64
C LEU A 74 27.55 0.24 20.65
N SER A 75 27.85 0.82 19.49
CA SER A 75 28.79 1.93 19.34
C SER A 75 28.28 3.19 20.04
N ALA A 76 27.00 3.52 19.84
CA ALA A 76 26.33 4.64 20.51
C ALA A 76 26.29 4.48 22.04
N ARG A 77 26.15 3.24 22.55
CA ARG A 77 26.19 2.95 23.99
C ARG A 77 27.58 3.08 24.60
N ARG A 78 28.64 2.81 23.83
CA ARG A 78 30.03 2.87 24.29
C ARG A 78 30.65 4.27 24.17
N GLY A 79 30.12 5.14 23.31
CA GLY A 79 30.60 6.51 23.07
C GLY A 79 30.13 7.57 24.08
N ARG A 80 30.14 7.29 25.39
CA ARG A 80 29.78 8.29 26.41
C ARG A 80 30.90 9.25 26.82
N SER A 81 32.10 9.13 26.23
CA SER A 81 33.24 9.97 26.61
C SER A 81 34.04 10.41 25.39
N THR A 82 33.68 11.56 24.84
CA THR A 82 34.60 12.55 24.27
C THR A 82 33.82 13.85 24.02
N THR A 83 33.47 14.56 25.09
CA THR A 83 33.40 16.02 25.00
C THR A 83 34.85 16.49 24.93
N VAL A 84 35.28 16.91 23.74
CA VAL A 84 36.55 17.63 23.58
C VAL A 84 36.23 19.11 23.81
N PRO A 85 36.95 19.84 24.69
CA PRO A 85 36.74 21.26 24.95
C PRO A 85 37.07 22.15 23.74
#